data_AF-A0A6M0K673-F1
#
_entry.id   AF-A0A6M0K673-F1
#
_cell.length_a   1.000
_cell.length_b   1.000
_cell.length_c   1.000
_cell.angle_alpha   90.00
_cell.angle_beta   90.00
_cell.angle_gamma   90.00
#
_symmetry.space_group_name_H-M   'P 1'
#
loop_
_entity.id
_entity.type
_entity.pdbx_description
1 polymer ?
#
loop_
_entity_poly.entity_id
_entity_poly.type
_entity_poly.pdbx_seq_one_letter_code
_entity_poly.pdbx_strand_id
1 'polypeptide(L)'
;MVKHSLTRNARLDALAVAIPEKLAEHGCELIDEVGELTLVVPAERLLEVCWTLRDDAAFRFEQLIDLCGVDYATYGQSEWETEEASFTGFGRGVDRDLDVAVDDSKRFAVVVHLLSLAHNWRLRLRTYVGGSQPMVDSLIPVWAAANWFEREAFDLYGILFKGHPDLRRILTDYGFVGHPFRKDFPLSGQVEMRYDPEQQRVVYEPVSIEPRVLVPRVIRDDSRYVGDGVSKEAGDA
;
A
#
# COMPACT_ATOMS: atom_id res chain seq x y z
N MET A 1 -32.83 -10.90 -26.32
CA MET A 1 -32.58 -9.59 -25.70
C MET A 1 -31.36 -9.76 -24.82
N VAL A 2 -30.17 -9.37 -25.30
CA VAL A 2 -28.90 -9.56 -24.59
C VAL A 2 -28.88 -8.54 -23.46
N LYS A 3 -28.98 -8.98 -22.20
CA LYS A 3 -28.75 -8.11 -21.05
C LYS A 3 -27.29 -7.66 -21.15
N HIS A 4 -27.05 -6.40 -21.49
CA HIS A 4 -25.71 -5.81 -21.34
C HIS A 4 -25.37 -5.90 -19.85
N SER A 5 -24.45 -6.80 -19.52
CA SER A 5 -23.95 -6.94 -18.17
C SER A 5 -23.19 -5.67 -17.82
N LEU A 6 -23.65 -4.98 -16.76
CA LEU A 6 -23.04 -3.74 -16.26
C LEU A 6 -21.61 -4.01 -15.78
N THR A 7 -21.35 -5.23 -15.29
CA THR A 7 -20.09 -5.63 -14.65
C THR A 7 -19.30 -6.73 -15.40
N ARG A 8 -19.72 -7.04 -16.64
CA ARG A 8 -19.29 -8.23 -17.41
C ARG A 8 -19.53 -9.58 -16.68
N ASN A 9 -20.16 -9.57 -15.50
CA ASN A 9 -20.55 -10.72 -14.70
C ASN A 9 -22.00 -10.59 -14.24
N ALA A 10 -22.90 -11.40 -14.81
CA ALA A 10 -24.33 -11.38 -14.51
C ALA A 10 -24.68 -11.56 -13.02
N ARG A 11 -23.77 -12.12 -12.19
CA ARG A 11 -23.98 -12.28 -10.75
C ARG A 11 -23.78 -10.97 -9.99
N LEU A 12 -22.82 -10.15 -10.42
CA LEU A 12 -22.46 -8.90 -9.77
C LEU A 12 -23.38 -7.75 -10.21
N ASP A 13 -24.03 -7.86 -11.37
CA ASP A 13 -24.99 -6.86 -11.84
C ASP A 13 -26.11 -6.56 -10.82
N ALA A 14 -26.61 -7.58 -10.11
CA ALA A 14 -27.63 -7.39 -9.07
C ALA A 14 -27.08 -6.63 -7.86
N LEU A 15 -25.85 -6.94 -7.46
CA LEU A 15 -25.16 -6.27 -6.35
C LEU A 15 -24.81 -4.82 -6.72
N ALA A 16 -24.35 -4.58 -7.95
CA ALA A 16 -23.98 -3.27 -8.46
C ALA A 16 -25.17 -2.30 -8.57
N VAL A 17 -26.39 -2.81 -8.73
CA VAL A 17 -27.62 -2.00 -8.69
C VAL A 17 -28.07 -1.76 -7.25
N ALA A 18 -28.05 -2.79 -6.39
CA ALA A 18 -28.55 -2.70 -5.03
C ALA A 18 -27.67 -1.82 -4.11
N ILE A 19 -26.35 -1.81 -4.31
CA ILE A 19 -25.41 -1.02 -3.49
C ILE A 19 -25.71 0.49 -3.60
N PRO A 20 -25.73 1.12 -4.79
CA PRO A 20 -26.05 2.53 -4.91
C PRO A 20 -27.45 2.89 -4.39
N GLU A 21 -28.45 2.03 -4.60
CA GLU A 21 -29.82 2.28 -4.13
C GLU A 21 -29.91 2.37 -2.59
N LYS A 22 -29.17 1.52 -1.87
CA LYS A 22 -29.20 1.50 -0.40
C LYS A 22 -28.15 2.36 0.27
N LEU A 23 -27.03 2.62 -0.40
CA LEU A 23 -25.86 3.30 0.18
C LEU A 23 -25.60 4.69 -0.41
N ALA A 24 -26.54 5.23 -1.22
CA ALA A 24 -26.44 6.59 -1.78
C ALA A 24 -26.21 7.67 -0.71
N GLU A 25 -26.81 7.52 0.47
CA GLU A 25 -26.72 8.51 1.55
C GLU A 25 -25.35 8.54 2.23
N HIS A 26 -24.52 7.51 2.04
CA HIS A 26 -23.21 7.39 2.70
C HIS A 26 -22.04 7.92 1.86
N GLY A 27 -22.30 8.53 0.69
CA GLY A 27 -21.26 9.10 -0.17
C GLY A 27 -20.27 8.06 -0.71
N CYS A 28 -20.72 6.82 -0.89
CA CYS A 28 -19.88 5.74 -1.38
C CYS A 28 -19.75 5.79 -2.91
N GLU A 29 -18.57 5.47 -3.41
CA GLU A 29 -18.31 5.33 -4.85
C GLU A 29 -18.13 3.85 -5.19
N LEU A 30 -18.85 3.36 -6.21
CA LEU A 30 -18.73 1.99 -6.66
C LEU A 30 -17.92 1.95 -7.95
N ILE A 31 -16.82 1.20 -7.93
CA ILE A 31 -15.90 0.98 -9.03
C ILE A 31 -16.02 -0.48 -9.47
N ASP A 32 -16.22 -0.70 -10.77
CA ASP A 32 -16.14 -2.02 -11.38
C ASP A 32 -14.91 -2.10 -12.29
N GLU A 33 -13.96 -2.94 -11.92
CA GLU A 33 -12.75 -3.17 -12.70
C GLU A 33 -12.42 -4.66 -12.72
N VAL A 34 -12.09 -5.18 -13.91
CA VAL A 34 -11.61 -6.56 -14.11
C VAL A 34 -12.57 -7.63 -13.55
N GLY A 35 -13.87 -7.32 -13.46
CA GLY A 35 -14.90 -8.24 -12.96
C GLY A 35 -14.95 -8.35 -11.44
N GLU A 36 -14.41 -7.37 -10.72
CA GLU A 36 -14.51 -7.21 -9.28
C GLU A 36 -15.15 -5.86 -8.92
N LEU A 37 -16.07 -5.89 -7.96
CA LEU A 37 -16.68 -4.68 -7.42
C LEU A 37 -15.87 -4.15 -6.23
N THR A 38 -15.46 -2.89 -6.33
CA THR A 38 -14.81 -2.13 -5.25
C THR A 38 -15.72 -1.00 -4.80
N LEU A 39 -16.13 -1.02 -3.53
CA LEU A 39 -16.86 0.04 -2.88
C LEU A 39 -15.87 0.93 -2.11
N VAL A 40 -15.71 2.17 -2.56
CA VAL A 40 -14.95 3.19 -1.85
C VAL A 40 -15.87 3.89 -0.85
N VAL A 41 -15.51 3.83 0.43
CA VAL A 41 -16.32 4.33 1.55
C VAL A 41 -15.53 5.41 2.30
N PRO A 42 -16.15 6.55 2.67
CA PRO A 42 -15.54 7.52 3.57
C PRO A 42 -15.24 6.92 4.95
N ALA A 43 -14.08 7.25 5.54
CA ALA A 43 -13.63 6.66 6.79
C ALA A 43 -14.60 6.89 7.96
N GLU A 44 -15.30 8.04 7.98
CA GLU A 44 -16.25 8.41 9.05
C GLU A 44 -17.54 7.57 9.02
N ARG A 45 -17.85 6.95 7.88
CA ARG A 45 -19.07 6.15 7.66
C ARG A 45 -18.79 4.67 7.52
N LEU A 46 -17.52 4.27 7.64
CA LEU A 46 -17.08 2.89 7.44
C LEU A 46 -17.90 1.90 8.26
N LEU A 47 -18.02 2.14 9.57
CA LEU A 47 -18.68 1.23 10.48
C LEU A 47 -20.18 1.07 10.12
N GLU A 48 -20.89 2.17 9.88
CA GLU A 48 -22.30 2.17 9.48
C GLU A 48 -22.54 1.36 8.20
N VAL A 49 -21.70 1.56 7.18
CA VAL A 49 -21.78 0.82 5.91
C VAL A 49 -21.51 -0.66 6.13
N CYS A 50 -20.53 -1.01 6.97
CA CYS A 50 -20.21 -2.41 7.29
C CYS A 50 -21.35 -3.13 8.03
N TRP A 51 -22.06 -2.46 8.95
CA TRP A 51 -23.27 -3.01 9.57
C TRP A 51 -24.36 -3.30 8.54
N THR A 52 -24.63 -2.34 7.64
CA THR A 52 -25.61 -2.53 6.56
C THR A 52 -25.23 -3.68 5.63
N LEU A 53 -23.96 -3.78 5.22
CA LEU A 53 -23.48 -4.85 4.35
C LEU A 53 -23.61 -6.24 4.99
N ARG A 54 -23.40 -6.35 6.30
CA ARG A 54 -23.50 -7.61 7.02
C ARG A 54 -24.96 -8.01 7.28
N ASP A 55 -25.78 -7.09 7.78
CA ASP A 55 -27.10 -7.39 8.35
C ASP A 55 -28.25 -7.33 7.32
N ASP A 56 -28.08 -6.59 6.23
CA ASP A 56 -29.12 -6.49 5.21
C ASP A 56 -29.30 -7.81 4.45
N ALA A 57 -30.55 -8.29 4.40
CA ALA A 57 -30.91 -9.55 3.76
C ALA A 57 -30.60 -9.60 2.26
N ALA A 58 -30.47 -8.44 1.59
CA ALA A 58 -30.10 -8.37 0.18
C ALA A 58 -28.59 -8.56 -0.06
N PHE A 59 -27.74 -8.32 0.95
CA PHE A 59 -26.28 -8.36 0.82
C PHE A 59 -25.67 -9.57 1.54
N ARG A 60 -25.99 -9.72 2.84
CA ARG A 60 -25.53 -10.82 3.71
C ARG A 60 -24.03 -11.08 3.61
N PHE A 61 -23.19 -10.05 3.75
CA PHE A 61 -21.74 -10.22 3.83
C PHE A 61 -21.32 -10.77 5.21
N GLU A 62 -21.54 -12.06 5.39
CA GLU A 62 -21.36 -12.76 6.67
C GLU A 62 -19.88 -12.99 7.00
N GLN A 63 -19.01 -13.08 5.99
CA GLN A 63 -17.62 -13.44 6.16
C GLN A 63 -16.68 -12.33 5.70
N LEU A 64 -15.85 -11.84 6.62
CA LEU A 64 -14.63 -11.08 6.31
C LEU A 64 -13.52 -12.06 5.96
N ILE A 65 -12.93 -11.88 4.78
CA ILE A 65 -11.86 -12.73 4.26
C ILE A 65 -10.49 -12.18 4.67
N ASP A 66 -10.30 -10.87 4.49
CA ASP A 66 -9.02 -10.20 4.68
C ASP A 66 -9.22 -8.71 4.96
N LEU A 67 -8.29 -8.11 5.70
CA LEU A 67 -8.16 -6.66 5.86
C LEU A 67 -6.68 -6.30 5.75
N CYS A 68 -6.37 -5.44 4.80
CA CYS A 68 -5.00 -5.02 4.53
C CYS A 68 -4.86 -3.50 4.44
N GLY A 69 -3.72 -3.00 4.91
CA GLY A 69 -3.31 -1.62 4.67
C GLY A 69 -2.61 -1.49 3.32
N VAL A 70 -2.73 -0.32 2.69
CA VAL A 70 -2.00 0.03 1.46
C VAL A 70 -1.44 1.44 1.64
N ASP A 71 -0.18 1.65 1.27
CA ASP A 71 0.45 2.99 1.22
C ASP A 71 0.56 3.43 -0.24
N TYR A 72 -0.20 4.47 -0.59
CA TYR A 72 -0.28 5.12 -1.89
C TYR A 72 0.71 6.29 -2.05
N ALA A 73 1.61 6.54 -1.08
CA ALA A 73 2.59 7.63 -1.11
C ALA A 73 3.31 7.83 -2.45
N THR A 74 3.71 6.73 -3.10
CA THR A 74 4.45 6.74 -4.38
C THR A 74 3.61 6.16 -5.52
N TYR A 75 2.27 6.17 -5.39
CA TYR A 75 1.40 5.55 -6.38
C TYR A 75 1.42 6.34 -7.69
N GLY A 76 1.63 5.64 -8.79
CA GLY A 76 1.76 6.25 -10.12
C GLY A 76 3.13 6.88 -10.39
N GLN A 77 4.00 7.01 -9.37
CA GLN A 77 5.38 7.41 -9.54
C GLN A 77 6.22 6.19 -9.93
N SER A 78 7.00 6.33 -10.99
CA SER A 78 7.96 5.31 -11.40
C SER A 78 9.38 5.79 -11.09
N GLU A 79 10.22 4.92 -10.53
CA GLU A 79 11.68 5.13 -10.46
C GLU A 79 12.31 5.28 -11.87
N TRP A 80 11.50 5.07 -12.92
CA TRP A 80 11.85 5.05 -14.34
C TRP A 80 10.92 5.97 -15.15
N GLU A 81 10.75 7.23 -14.77
CA GLU A 81 10.04 8.19 -15.62
C GLU A 81 10.98 8.71 -16.72
N THR A 82 10.52 8.60 -17.97
CA THR A 82 11.25 9.11 -19.14
C THR A 82 10.28 9.96 -19.93
N GLU A 83 10.47 11.29 -19.91
CA GLU A 83 9.61 12.20 -20.67
C GLU A 83 9.94 12.18 -22.18
N GLU A 84 11.19 11.89 -22.57
CA GLU A 84 11.64 11.81 -23.96
C GLU A 84 12.67 10.70 -24.22
N ALA A 85 12.68 10.15 -25.44
CA ALA A 85 13.71 9.22 -25.88
C ALA A 85 15.01 9.95 -26.19
N SER A 86 15.97 9.99 -25.26
CA SER A 86 17.27 10.62 -25.50
C SER A 86 18.19 9.72 -26.35
N PHE A 87 18.85 10.30 -27.37
CA PHE A 87 19.81 9.62 -28.24
C PHE A 87 21.21 9.43 -27.62
N THR A 88 21.45 9.91 -26.39
CA THR A 88 22.68 9.72 -25.62
C THR A 88 22.48 8.64 -24.55
N GLY A 89 23.57 7.92 -24.22
CA GLY A 89 23.52 6.78 -23.31
C GLY A 89 22.97 7.12 -21.93
N PHE A 90 22.07 6.27 -21.46
CA PHE A 90 21.34 6.41 -20.20
C PHE A 90 22.22 6.09 -18.97
N GLY A 91 22.65 7.14 -18.26
CA GLY A 91 23.17 7.00 -16.90
C GLY A 91 22.02 6.74 -15.92
N ARG A 92 21.45 5.54 -15.93
CA ARG A 92 20.32 5.12 -15.07
C ARG A 92 20.76 5.02 -13.61
N GLY A 93 20.78 6.14 -12.90
CA GLY A 93 20.70 6.15 -11.45
C GLY A 93 19.25 5.84 -11.07
N VAL A 94 19.04 4.76 -10.31
CA VAL A 94 17.77 4.56 -9.62
C VAL A 94 17.71 5.65 -8.56
N ASP A 95 16.84 6.64 -8.73
CA ASP A 95 16.58 7.58 -7.65
C ASP A 95 15.56 6.92 -6.70
N ARG A 96 16.05 6.49 -5.54
CA ARG A 96 15.23 5.84 -4.51
C ARG A 96 14.68 6.83 -3.51
N ASP A 97 15.13 8.08 -3.56
CA ASP A 97 14.64 9.16 -2.72
C ASP A 97 13.40 9.77 -3.39
N LEU A 98 12.34 8.95 -3.51
CA LEU A 98 11.05 9.43 -3.98
C LEU A 98 10.53 10.45 -2.95
N ASP A 99 10.24 11.67 -3.40
CA ASP A 99 9.65 12.73 -2.57
C ASP A 99 8.25 12.28 -2.08
N VAL A 100 8.22 11.65 -0.91
CA VAL A 100 6.98 11.23 -0.26
C VAL A 100 6.32 12.46 0.36
N ALA A 101 5.20 12.89 -0.21
CA ALA A 101 4.35 13.89 0.41
C ALA A 101 3.80 13.36 1.75
N VAL A 102 4.32 13.91 2.85
CA VAL A 102 4.03 13.45 4.22
C VAL A 102 2.57 13.70 4.63
N ASP A 103 1.89 14.66 4.00
CA ASP A 103 0.54 15.12 4.38
C ASP A 103 -0.52 14.90 3.30
N ASP A 104 -0.42 13.79 2.55
CA ASP A 104 -1.52 13.42 1.65
C ASP A 104 -2.69 12.81 2.44
N SER A 105 -3.86 13.43 2.28
CA SER A 105 -5.15 12.96 2.78
C SER A 105 -5.54 11.54 2.32
N LYS A 106 -4.96 11.04 1.22
CA LYS A 106 -5.25 9.71 0.67
C LYS A 106 -4.04 8.78 0.67
N ARG A 107 -3.02 9.08 1.49
CA ARG A 107 -1.80 8.29 1.57
C ARG A 107 -2.06 6.83 1.92
N PHE A 108 -2.83 6.56 2.96
CA PHE A 108 -3.12 5.19 3.36
C PHE A 108 -4.51 4.79 2.88
N ALA A 109 -4.69 3.50 2.62
CA ALA A 109 -6.00 2.91 2.49
C ALA A 109 -6.11 1.62 3.28
N VAL A 110 -7.28 1.38 3.86
CA VAL A 110 -7.65 0.07 4.39
C VAL A 110 -8.56 -0.59 3.37
N VAL A 111 -8.15 -1.77 2.91
CA VAL A 111 -8.90 -2.59 1.97
C VAL A 111 -9.43 -3.80 2.72
N VAL A 112 -10.73 -4.07 2.60
CA VAL A 112 -11.41 -5.19 3.25
C VAL A 112 -12.03 -6.06 2.17
N HIS A 113 -11.79 -7.35 2.23
CA HIS A 113 -12.38 -8.33 1.33
C HIS A 113 -13.54 -9.04 2.04
N LEU A 114 -14.73 -8.93 1.47
CA LEU A 114 -15.96 -9.50 2.01
C LEU A 114 -16.51 -10.60 1.10
N LEU A 115 -17.09 -11.63 1.71
CA LEU A 115 -17.76 -12.74 1.04
C LEU A 115 -19.16 -12.92 1.62
N SER A 116 -20.15 -12.92 0.72
CA SER A 116 -21.53 -13.34 1.02
C SER A 116 -21.67 -14.81 0.66
N LEU A 117 -21.95 -15.67 1.63
CA LEU A 117 -22.10 -17.12 1.39
C LEU A 117 -23.47 -17.43 0.78
N ALA A 118 -24.51 -16.70 1.18
CA ALA A 118 -25.87 -16.87 0.67
C ALA A 118 -25.97 -16.59 -0.84
N HIS A 119 -25.28 -15.55 -1.31
CA HIS A 119 -25.33 -15.12 -2.72
C HIS A 119 -24.06 -15.49 -3.51
N ASN A 120 -23.03 -15.99 -2.83
CA ASN A 120 -21.70 -16.27 -3.39
C ASN A 120 -21.11 -15.05 -4.13
N TRP A 121 -21.20 -13.89 -3.48
CA TRP A 121 -20.68 -12.62 -3.99
C TRP A 121 -19.44 -12.19 -3.22
N ARG A 122 -18.50 -11.57 -3.94
CA ARG A 122 -17.32 -10.93 -3.37
C ARG A 122 -17.42 -9.43 -3.56
N LEU A 123 -17.10 -8.69 -2.51
CA LEU A 123 -17.05 -7.24 -2.54
C LEU A 123 -15.74 -6.82 -1.89
N ARG A 124 -15.03 -5.91 -2.56
CA ARG A 124 -13.87 -5.23 -1.98
C ARG A 124 -14.35 -3.89 -1.44
N LEU A 125 -14.10 -3.62 -0.17
CA LEU A 125 -14.33 -2.32 0.42
C LEU A 125 -12.98 -1.60 0.53
N ARG A 126 -12.93 -0.33 0.20
CA ARG A 126 -11.72 0.50 0.31
C ARG A 126 -12.06 1.78 1.05
N THR A 127 -11.31 2.11 2.08
CA THR A 127 -11.41 3.41 2.75
C THR A 127 -10.06 4.10 2.69
N TYR A 128 -10.05 5.40 2.39
CA TYR A 128 -8.83 6.21 2.38
C TYR A 128 -8.67 6.89 3.73
N VAL A 129 -7.43 6.93 4.20
CA VAL A 129 -7.04 7.46 5.49
C VAL A 129 -5.77 8.26 5.31
N GLY A 130 -5.81 9.52 5.71
CA GLY A 130 -4.73 10.45 5.49
C GLY A 130 -4.00 10.87 6.75
N GLY A 131 -2.94 11.65 6.53
CA GLY A 131 -2.22 12.38 7.55
C GLY A 131 -1.11 11.59 8.25
N SER A 132 -0.46 12.26 9.20
CA SER A 132 0.68 11.71 9.97
C SER A 132 0.28 10.54 10.87
N GLN A 133 -0.98 10.52 11.32
CA GLN A 133 -1.56 9.47 12.16
C GLN A 133 -2.89 8.99 11.56
N PRO A 134 -2.84 8.06 10.59
CA PRO A 134 -4.06 7.53 9.98
C PRO A 134 -4.89 6.78 11.02
N MET A 135 -6.17 7.16 11.16
CA MET A 135 -7.10 6.56 12.13
C MET A 135 -8.43 6.17 11.47
N VAL A 136 -8.93 4.99 11.80
CA VAL A 136 -10.18 4.39 11.29
C VAL A 136 -10.92 3.69 12.43
N ASP A 137 -12.24 3.54 12.33
CA ASP A 137 -13.02 2.74 13.28
C ASP A 137 -12.76 1.23 13.11
N SER A 138 -12.64 0.50 14.22
CA SER A 138 -12.47 -0.95 14.23
C SER A 138 -13.72 -1.67 13.71
N LEU A 139 -13.50 -2.69 12.88
CA LEU A 139 -14.52 -3.57 12.31
C LEU A 139 -14.80 -4.82 13.16
N ILE A 140 -14.09 -5.00 14.28
CA ILE A 140 -14.31 -6.12 15.24
C ILE A 140 -15.78 -6.27 15.66
N PRO A 141 -16.53 -5.19 15.97
CA PRO A 141 -17.95 -5.31 16.33
C PRO A 141 -18.82 -5.89 15.20
N VAL A 142 -18.37 -5.75 13.94
CA VAL A 142 -19.05 -6.27 12.75
C VAL A 142 -18.58 -7.70 12.45
N TRP A 143 -17.27 -7.92 12.36
CA TRP A 143 -16.66 -9.23 12.13
C TRP A 143 -15.54 -9.48 13.13
N ALA A 144 -15.72 -10.47 14.01
CA ALA A 144 -14.71 -10.81 15.03
C ALA A 144 -13.35 -11.22 14.44
N ALA A 145 -13.32 -11.72 13.20
CA ALA A 145 -12.10 -12.09 12.49
C ALA A 145 -11.17 -10.89 12.22
N ALA A 146 -11.69 -9.65 12.21
CA ALA A 146 -10.92 -8.45 11.92
C ALA A 146 -9.80 -8.17 12.94
N ASN A 147 -9.87 -8.72 14.16
CA ASN A 147 -8.91 -8.45 15.24
C ASN A 147 -7.44 -8.64 14.82
N TRP A 148 -7.11 -9.78 14.23
CA TRP A 148 -5.73 -10.07 13.85
C TRP A 148 -5.26 -9.21 12.66
N PHE A 149 -6.13 -8.99 11.69
CA PHE A 149 -5.83 -8.17 10.52
C PHE A 149 -5.66 -6.68 10.86
N GLU A 150 -6.46 -6.14 11.77
CA GLU A 150 -6.31 -4.77 12.26
C GLU A 150 -4.98 -4.58 12.99
N ARG A 151 -4.54 -5.57 13.77
CA ARG A 151 -3.21 -5.57 14.41
C ARG A 151 -2.08 -5.65 13.41
N GLU A 152 -2.23 -6.45 12.36
CA GLU A 152 -1.26 -6.54 11.26
C GLU A 152 -1.15 -5.21 10.50
N ALA A 153 -2.28 -4.60 10.14
CA ALA A 153 -2.31 -3.30 9.48
C ALA A 153 -1.70 -2.19 10.37
N PHE A 154 -1.91 -2.25 11.68
CA PHE A 154 -1.25 -1.36 12.63
C PHE A 154 0.27 -1.59 12.68
N ASP A 155 0.73 -2.84 12.73
CA ASP A 155 2.15 -3.14 12.83
C ASP A 155 2.92 -2.74 11.55
N LEU A 156 2.37 -3.08 10.38
CA LEU A 156 3.03 -2.91 9.09
C LEU A 156 2.90 -1.51 8.49
N TYR A 157 1.75 -0.86 8.66
CA TYR A 157 1.46 0.47 8.08
C TYR A 157 1.26 1.57 9.13
N GLY A 158 1.04 1.23 10.41
CA GLY A 158 0.80 2.21 11.46
C GLY A 158 -0.59 2.85 11.41
N ILE A 159 -1.58 2.14 10.86
CA ILE A 159 -2.99 2.57 10.85
C ILE A 159 -3.60 2.27 12.21
N LEU A 160 -4.17 3.29 12.85
CA LEU A 160 -4.79 3.19 14.17
C LEU A 160 -6.27 2.82 14.04
N PHE A 161 -6.69 1.77 14.76
CA PHE A 161 -8.08 1.33 14.81
C PHE A 161 -8.75 1.74 16.12
N LYS A 162 -9.69 2.69 16.04
CA LYS A 162 -10.45 3.18 17.19
C LYS A 162 -11.47 2.13 17.64
N GLY A 163 -11.46 1.79 18.92
CA GLY A 163 -12.34 0.78 19.50
C GLY A 163 -11.78 -0.64 19.48
N HIS A 164 -10.55 -0.86 19.00
CA HIS A 164 -9.87 -2.15 19.09
C HIS A 164 -9.50 -2.47 20.55
N PRO A 165 -9.75 -3.71 21.05
CA PRO A 165 -9.50 -4.07 22.46
C PRO A 165 -8.02 -4.18 22.84
N ASP A 166 -7.16 -4.70 21.96
CA ASP A 166 -5.72 -4.92 22.20
C ASP A 166 -4.88 -4.60 20.96
N LEU A 167 -4.72 -3.31 20.64
CA LEU A 167 -3.96 -2.89 19.46
C LEU A 167 -2.46 -2.87 19.78
N ARG A 168 -1.77 -3.93 19.40
CA ARG A 168 -0.31 -4.08 19.58
C ARG A 168 0.33 -4.82 18.40
N ARG A 169 1.64 -4.61 18.26
CA ARG A 169 2.51 -5.29 17.29
C ARG A 169 2.35 -6.82 17.36
N ILE A 170 2.57 -7.49 16.24
CA ILE A 170 2.37 -8.93 16.10
C ILE A 170 3.42 -9.61 15.21
N LEU A 171 3.88 -8.95 14.15
CA LEU A 171 4.89 -9.46 13.23
C LEU A 171 6.28 -8.89 13.51
N THR A 172 6.37 -7.62 13.94
CA THR A 172 7.65 -6.98 14.22
C THR A 172 8.21 -7.35 15.60
N ASP A 173 9.53 -7.21 15.75
CA ASP A 173 10.20 -7.41 17.04
C ASP A 173 9.69 -6.41 18.10
N TYR A 174 9.77 -6.79 19.38
CA TYR A 174 9.22 -6.02 20.49
C TYR A 174 9.79 -4.60 20.59
N GLY A 175 11.06 -4.41 20.22
CA GLY A 175 11.75 -3.12 20.22
C GLY A 175 11.76 -2.41 18.87
N PHE A 176 11.02 -2.91 17.86
CA PHE A 176 11.07 -2.37 16.51
C PHE A 176 10.50 -0.95 16.47
N VAL A 177 11.24 -0.02 15.87
CA VAL A 177 10.83 1.38 15.69
C VAL A 177 10.46 1.59 14.22
N GLY A 178 9.25 2.10 13.97
CA GLY A 178 8.72 2.28 12.62
C GLY A 178 7.78 1.17 12.17
N HIS A 179 7.41 1.26 10.88
CA HIS A 179 6.41 0.46 10.19
C HIS A 179 6.99 -0.04 8.86
N PRO A 180 7.28 -1.35 8.71
CA PRO A 180 8.08 -1.87 7.61
C PRO A 180 7.53 -1.63 6.19
N PHE A 181 6.20 -1.60 6.01
CA PHE A 181 5.58 -1.54 4.68
C PHE A 181 5.20 -0.13 4.22
N ARG A 182 5.58 0.90 4.99
CA ARG A 182 5.49 2.26 4.51
C ARG A 182 6.57 2.52 3.45
N LYS A 183 6.25 3.33 2.45
CA LYS A 183 7.17 3.61 1.33
C LYS A 183 8.39 4.44 1.71
N ASP A 184 8.32 5.16 2.83
CA ASP A 184 9.42 5.90 3.44
C ASP A 184 10.37 5.02 4.27
N PHE A 185 10.02 3.75 4.54
CA PHE A 185 10.86 2.86 5.34
C PHE A 185 11.91 2.13 4.49
N PRO A 186 13.21 2.16 4.85
CA PRO A 186 14.25 1.51 4.08
C PRO A 186 14.10 -0.02 4.10
N LEU A 187 14.33 -0.68 2.96
CA LEU A 187 14.18 -2.13 2.82
C LEU A 187 15.08 -2.93 3.77
N SER A 188 16.30 -2.45 4.03
CA SER A 188 17.24 -3.08 4.96
C SER A 188 16.89 -2.83 6.43
N GLY A 189 15.95 -1.93 6.70
CA GLY A 189 15.69 -1.41 8.03
C GLY A 189 16.80 -0.49 8.53
N GLN A 190 16.66 -0.09 9.79
CA GLN A 190 17.58 0.83 10.47
C GLN A 190 18.53 0.10 11.42
N VAL A 191 18.14 -1.08 11.91
CA VAL A 191 18.88 -1.85 12.93
C VAL A 191 19.14 -3.28 12.46
N GLU A 192 20.32 -3.79 12.77
CA GLU A 192 20.74 -5.17 12.63
C GLU A 192 21.04 -5.79 14.00
N MET A 193 20.86 -7.10 14.12
CA MET A 193 21.12 -7.84 15.36
C MET A 193 22.43 -8.60 15.26
N ARG A 194 23.30 -8.46 16.27
CA ARG A 194 24.55 -9.20 16.37
C ARG A 194 24.71 -9.79 17.77
N TYR A 195 25.30 -10.98 17.88
CA TYR A 195 25.69 -11.53 19.18
C TYR A 195 27.00 -10.89 19.66
N ASP A 196 26.99 -10.33 20.87
CA ASP A 196 28.17 -9.81 21.54
C ASP A 196 28.70 -10.84 22.56
N PRO A 197 29.89 -11.44 22.34
CA PRO A 197 30.46 -12.42 23.25
C PRO A 197 30.90 -11.83 24.59
N GLU A 198 31.22 -10.53 24.67
CA GLU A 198 31.65 -9.89 25.92
C GLU A 198 30.45 -9.67 26.85
N GLN A 199 29.33 -9.23 26.29
CA GLN A 199 28.08 -9.00 27.03
C GLN A 199 27.20 -10.26 27.13
N GLN A 200 27.57 -11.33 26.43
CA GLN A 200 26.81 -12.60 26.33
C GLN A 200 25.33 -12.41 25.95
N ARG A 201 25.04 -11.44 25.08
CA ARG A 201 23.67 -11.10 24.64
C ARG A 201 23.62 -10.66 23.19
N VAL A 202 22.42 -10.67 22.61
CA VAL A 202 22.16 -10.07 21.30
C VAL A 202 22.02 -8.55 21.48
N VAL A 203 22.77 -7.79 20.70
CA VAL A 203 22.75 -6.33 20.66
C VAL A 203 22.17 -5.84 19.34
N TYR A 204 21.54 -4.67 19.38
CA TYR A 204 21.02 -3.97 18.21
C TYR A 204 22.02 -2.89 17.80
N GLU A 205 22.50 -2.96 16.56
CA GLU A 205 23.46 -2.01 15.98
C GLU A 205 22.85 -1.39 14.71
N PRO A 206 23.24 -0.18 14.30
CA PRO A 206 22.79 0.38 13.02
C PRO A 206 23.23 -0.52 11.84
N VAL A 207 22.36 -0.65 10.83
CA VAL A 207 22.63 -1.48 9.65
C VAL A 207 23.93 -1.03 8.95
N SER A 208 24.81 -1.99 8.68
CA SER A 208 26.08 -1.78 7.97
C SER A 208 25.99 -2.05 6.45
N ILE A 209 24.85 -2.58 5.99
CA ILE A 209 24.63 -2.99 4.61
C ILE A 209 24.41 -1.79 3.71
N GLU A 210 25.35 -1.53 2.79
CA GLU A 210 25.17 -0.55 1.72
C GLU A 210 24.22 -1.09 0.63
N PRO A 211 23.24 -0.30 0.17
CA PRO A 211 22.37 -0.68 -0.93
C PRO A 211 23.17 -0.94 -2.22
N ARG A 212 23.12 -2.17 -2.73
CA ARG A 212 23.78 -2.52 -3.99
C ARG A 212 22.88 -2.17 -5.18
N VAL A 213 23.39 -1.36 -6.11
CA VAL A 213 22.74 -1.13 -7.40
C VAL A 213 23.16 -2.25 -8.35
N LEU A 214 22.23 -3.17 -8.66
CA LEU A 214 22.49 -4.32 -9.55
C LEU A 214 22.67 -3.90 -11.02
N VAL A 215 22.20 -2.71 -11.40
CA VAL A 215 22.26 -2.21 -12.77
C VAL A 215 23.48 -1.30 -12.90
N PRO A 216 24.46 -1.64 -13.76
CA PRO A 216 25.60 -0.76 -13.99
C PRO A 216 25.13 0.55 -14.64
N ARG A 217 25.61 1.68 -14.12
CA ARG A 217 25.43 2.99 -14.75
C ARG A 217 26.19 2.98 -16.08
N VAL A 218 25.48 2.87 -17.20
CA VAL A 218 26.11 2.93 -18.53
C VAL A 218 26.34 4.41 -18.89
N ILE A 219 27.51 4.93 -18.53
CA ILE A 219 27.97 6.23 -19.02
C ILE A 219 28.52 5.98 -20.43
N ARG A 220 27.85 6.49 -21.46
CA ARG A 220 28.41 6.52 -22.81
C ARG A 220 28.99 7.91 -23.04
N ASP A 221 30.31 8.01 -23.14
CA ASP A 221 30.95 9.22 -23.64
C ASP A 221 30.65 9.34 -25.13
N ASP A 222 29.87 10.35 -25.50
CA ASP A 222 29.58 10.64 -26.89
C ASP A 222 30.82 11.26 -27.54
N SER A 223 31.54 10.47 -28.33
CA SER A 223 32.77 10.88 -29.02
C SER A 223 32.56 12.07 -29.97
N ARG A 224 31.31 12.46 -30.29
CA ARG A 224 30.98 13.60 -31.14
C ARG A 224 31.21 14.96 -30.47
N TYR A 225 31.30 15.01 -29.14
CA TYR A 225 31.46 16.25 -28.37
C TYR A 225 32.79 16.34 -27.59
N VAL A 226 33.71 15.38 -27.78
CA VAL A 226 35.09 15.52 -27.30
C VAL A 226 35.78 16.49 -28.24
N GLY A 227 35.82 17.77 -27.86
CA GLY A 227 36.54 18.78 -28.61
C GLY A 227 38.02 18.39 -28.75
N ASP A 228 38.55 18.45 -29.97
CA ASP A 228 39.98 18.37 -30.29
C ASP A 228 40.71 19.46 -29.49
N GLY A 229 41.22 19.13 -28.31
CA GLY A 229 41.68 20.16 -27.38
C GLY A 229 42.29 19.66 -26.09
N VAL A 230 43.04 18.56 -26.09
CA VAL A 230 44.09 18.35 -25.08
C VAL A 230 45.34 17.81 -25.78
N SER A 231 46.33 18.70 -25.89
CA SER A 231 47.68 18.46 -26.35
C SER A 231 48.33 17.30 -25.61
N LYS A 232 48.95 16.39 -26.37
CA LYS A 232 50.05 15.56 -25.90
C LYS A 232 51.15 16.48 -25.36
N GLU A 233 51.32 16.53 -24.05
CA GLU A 233 52.61 16.87 -23.45
C GLU A 233 53.21 15.61 -22.83
N ALA A 234 54.52 15.49 -23.03
CA ALA A 234 55.35 14.33 -22.79
C ALA A 234 56.22 14.52 -21.54
N GLY A 235 56.66 13.40 -20.94
CA GLY A 235 57.75 13.30 -19.95
C GLY A 235 57.25 13.40 -18.50
N ASP A 236 57.71 12.60 -17.55
CA ASP A 236 59.04 11.99 -17.41
C ASP A 236 58.98 10.72 -16.52
N ALA A 237 60.10 10.00 -16.52
CA ALA A 237 60.45 8.71 -15.90
C ALA A 237 59.87 8.34 -14.52
#